data_AF-X1JMX5-F1
#
_entry.id   AF-X1JMX5-F1
#
_cell.length_a   1.000
_cell.length_b   1.000
_cell.length_c   1.000
_cell.angle_alpha   90.00
_cell.angle_beta   90.00
_cell.angle_gamma   90.00
#
_symmetry.space_group_name_H-M   'P 1'
#
loop_
_entity.id
_entity.type
_entity.pdbx_description
1 polymer ?
#
loop_
_entity_poly.entity_id
_entity_poly.type
_entity_poly.pdbx_seq_one_letter_code
_entity_poly.pdbx_strand_id
1 'polypeptide(L)'
;VVALSESLRTSFAQMGAKIGVSVLCPGIVNTRIADSERNRPAEFCGPDYEPCFERIIKNHPELEQLVRGAPKLWEKGTSPDQSGDVVFEAIKKDIFYIFTETGLMWKRAMKARFDGIWEDYKQIKPILKDL
;
A
#
# COMPACT_ATOMS: atom_id res chain seq x y z
N VAL A 1 0.89 -5.29 6.62
CA VAL A 1 0.88 -4.01 7.36
C VAL A 1 -0.54 -3.62 7.78
N VAL A 2 -1.49 -3.42 6.86
CA VAL A 2 -2.87 -3.00 7.17
C VAL A 2 -3.55 -3.85 8.26
N ALA A 3 -3.75 -5.16 8.02
CA ALA A 3 -4.39 -6.05 9.00
C ALA A 3 -3.65 -6.16 10.35
N LEU A 4 -2.32 -6.04 10.32
CA LEU A 4 -1.50 -6.01 11.53
C LEU A 4 -1.80 -4.75 12.35
N SER A 5 -1.82 -3.58 11.70
CA SER A 5 -2.16 -2.31 12.36
C SER A 5 -3.61 -2.29 12.90
N GLU A 6 -4.55 -2.92 12.19
CA GLU A 6 -5.96 -3.05 12.62
C GLU A 6 -6.06 -3.87 13.91
N SER A 7 -5.34 -4.99 13.93
CA SER A 7 -5.27 -5.89 15.07
C SER A 7 -4.59 -5.18 16.27
N LEU A 8 -3.47 -4.50 16.04
CA LEU A 8 -2.77 -3.73 17.09
C LEU A 8 -3.65 -2.63 17.70
N ARG A 9 -4.36 -1.85 16.88
CA ARG A 9 -5.30 -0.82 17.37
C ARG A 9 -6.34 -1.44 18.30
N THR A 10 -6.90 -2.57 17.89
CA THR A 10 -7.92 -3.29 18.66
C THR A 10 -7.37 -3.82 19.97
N SER A 11 -6.19 -4.46 19.95
CA SER A 11 -5.56 -5.03 21.15
C SER A 11 -5.18 -3.94 22.17
N PHE A 12 -4.59 -2.83 21.74
CA PHE A 12 -4.25 -1.73 22.66
C PHE A 12 -5.48 -1.10 23.29
N ALA A 13 -6.57 -0.93 22.53
CA ALA A 13 -7.84 -0.46 23.07
C ALA A 13 -8.40 -1.43 24.13
N GLN A 14 -8.39 -2.74 23.86
CA GLN A 14 -8.87 -3.78 24.79
C GLN A 14 -8.05 -3.84 26.08
N MET A 15 -6.74 -3.57 26.00
CA MET A 15 -5.85 -3.50 27.17
C MET A 15 -5.99 -2.20 27.98
N GLY A 16 -6.78 -1.23 27.50
CA GLY A 16 -6.84 0.11 28.10
C GLY A 16 -5.51 0.87 27.99
N ALA A 17 -4.67 0.53 27.02
CA ALA A 17 -3.40 1.22 26.80
C ALA A 17 -3.65 2.63 26.28
N LYS A 18 -2.86 3.60 26.75
CA LYS A 18 -2.92 5.00 26.26
C LYS A 18 -2.09 5.19 24.98
N ILE A 19 -2.20 4.24 24.04
CA ILE A 19 -1.44 4.20 22.79
C ILE A 19 -2.42 4.07 21.61
N GLY A 20 -2.44 5.09 20.75
CA GLY A 20 -3.17 5.05 19.47
C GLY A 20 -2.38 4.36 18.37
N VAL A 21 -3.08 3.82 17.37
CA VAL A 21 -2.48 3.21 16.18
C VAL A 21 -3.20 3.72 14.96
N SER A 22 -2.44 4.03 13.91
CA SER A 22 -2.92 4.39 12.57
C SER A 22 -2.09 3.67 11.52
N VAL A 23 -2.59 3.60 10.29
CA VAL A 23 -1.89 3.04 9.13
C VAL A 23 -1.88 4.05 7.98
N LEU A 24 -0.69 4.35 7.48
CA LEU A 24 -0.50 5.16 6.28
C LEU A 24 -0.66 4.27 5.04
N CYS A 25 -1.62 4.64 4.20
CA CYS A 25 -1.94 4.02 2.92
C CYS A 25 -1.77 5.08 1.82
N PRO A 26 -0.52 5.45 1.48
CA PRO A 26 -0.29 6.56 0.58
C PRO A 26 -0.52 6.15 -0.88
N GLY A 27 -0.82 7.15 -1.72
CA GLY A 27 -0.68 7.02 -3.17
C GLY A 27 0.79 7.06 -3.60
N ILE A 28 1.06 7.63 -4.77
CA ILE A 28 2.44 7.89 -5.21
C ILE A 28 3.01 9.06 -4.41
N VAL A 29 4.13 8.84 -3.73
CA VAL A 29 4.89 9.88 -3.01
C VAL A 29 6.24 10.06 -3.69
N ASN A 30 6.64 11.31 -3.93
CA ASN A 30 7.91 11.66 -4.55
C ASN A 30 9.08 11.31 -3.61
N THR A 31 9.51 10.06 -3.72
CA THR A 31 10.60 9.44 -2.97
C THR A 31 11.44 8.61 -3.91
N ARG A 32 12.57 8.12 -3.42
CA ARG A 32 13.45 7.20 -4.18
C ARG A 32 12.98 5.74 -4.12
N ILE A 33 11.69 5.46 -3.97
CA ILE A 33 11.22 4.06 -3.86
C ILE A 33 11.42 3.27 -5.16
N ALA A 34 11.38 3.95 -6.31
CA ALA A 34 11.71 3.35 -7.60
C ALA A 34 13.15 2.83 -7.67
N ASP A 35 14.08 3.44 -6.92
CA ASP A 35 15.48 3.01 -6.82
C ASP A 35 15.73 2.08 -5.62
N SER A 36 14.71 1.38 -5.13
CA SER A 36 14.76 0.63 -3.86
C SER A 36 15.77 -0.51 -3.83
N GLU A 37 16.19 -1.02 -4.99
CA GLU A 37 17.21 -2.08 -5.07
C GLU A 37 18.53 -1.66 -4.43
N ARG A 38 18.83 -0.36 -4.36
CA ARG A 38 20.00 0.17 -3.62
C ARG A 38 19.99 -0.19 -2.13
N ASN A 39 18.82 -0.47 -1.57
CA ASN A 39 18.63 -0.78 -0.15
C ASN A 39 18.60 -2.29 0.11
N ARG A 40 18.67 -3.15 -0.92
CA ARG A 40 18.56 -4.59 -0.77
C ARG A 40 19.84 -5.15 -0.11
N PRO A 41 19.73 -5.83 1.04
CA PRO A 41 20.89 -6.48 1.67
C PRO A 41 21.49 -7.58 0.78
N ALA A 42 22.82 -7.69 0.79
CA ALA A 42 23.55 -8.63 -0.07
C ALA A 42 23.20 -10.10 0.19
N GLU A 43 22.81 -10.46 1.41
CA GLU A 43 22.35 -11.82 1.76
C GLU A 43 21.09 -12.25 1.00
N PHE A 44 20.31 -11.30 0.49
CA PHE A 44 19.14 -11.55 -0.35
C PHE A 44 19.45 -11.48 -1.86
N CYS A 45 20.71 -11.25 -2.24
CA CYS A 45 21.18 -11.21 -3.61
C CYS A 45 21.97 -12.50 -3.91
N GLY A 46 21.26 -13.59 -4.17
CA GLY A 46 21.87 -14.85 -4.59
C GLY A 46 22.59 -14.75 -5.96
N PRO A 47 23.27 -15.82 -6.40
CA PRO A 47 24.05 -15.80 -7.65
C PRO A 47 23.25 -15.38 -8.89
N ASP A 48 21.97 -15.73 -8.93
CA ASP A 48 21.06 -15.42 -10.05
C ASP A 48 20.19 -14.19 -9.79
N TYR A 49 20.52 -13.38 -8.78
CA TYR A 49 19.75 -12.18 -8.48
C TYR A 49 19.90 -11.16 -9.62
N GLU A 50 18.75 -10.72 -10.11
CA GLU A 50 18.62 -9.69 -11.13
C GLU A 50 17.66 -8.61 -10.62
N PRO A 51 18.06 -7.32 -10.61
CA PRO A 51 17.19 -6.21 -10.20
C PRO A 51 15.86 -6.23 -10.96
N CYS A 52 14.78 -5.83 -10.29
CA CYS A 52 13.43 -5.96 -10.83
C CYS A 52 13.27 -5.37 -12.24
N PHE A 53 13.75 -4.14 -12.46
CA PHE A 53 13.65 -3.48 -13.76
C PHE A 53 14.52 -4.15 -14.84
N GLU A 54 15.74 -4.57 -14.50
CA GLU A 54 16.60 -5.28 -15.46
C GLU A 54 16.00 -6.63 -15.86
N ARG A 55 15.42 -7.37 -14.91
CA ARG A 55 14.70 -8.62 -15.18
C ARG A 55 13.51 -8.41 -16.12
N ILE A 56 12.74 -7.33 -15.94
CA ILE A 56 11.63 -7.00 -16.84
C ILE A 56 12.16 -6.70 -18.23
N ILE A 57 13.21 -5.88 -18.36
CA ILE A 57 13.81 -5.52 -19.66
C ILE A 57 14.34 -6.76 -20.38
N LYS A 58 15.04 -7.65 -19.67
CA LYS A 58 15.56 -8.89 -20.24
C LYS A 58 14.46 -9.81 -20.76
N ASN A 59 13.36 -9.96 -20.00
CA ASN A 59 12.24 -10.82 -20.39
C ASN A 59 11.33 -10.17 -21.45
N HIS A 60 11.30 -8.83 -21.50
CA HIS A 60 10.46 -8.03 -22.36
C HIS A 60 11.23 -6.82 -22.91
N PRO A 61 12.18 -7.01 -23.85
CA PRO A 61 13.00 -5.93 -24.39
C PRO A 61 12.17 -4.80 -25.03
N GLU A 62 10.99 -5.12 -25.56
CA GLU A 62 10.03 -4.16 -26.12
C GLU A 62 9.53 -3.14 -25.10
N LEU A 63 9.63 -3.44 -23.80
CA LEU A 63 9.20 -2.56 -22.71
C LEU A 63 10.31 -1.66 -22.18
N GLU A 64 11.55 -1.74 -22.70
CA GLU A 64 12.70 -1.05 -22.12
C GLU A 64 12.46 0.46 -21.90
N GLN A 65 11.96 1.15 -22.92
CA GLN A 65 11.68 2.58 -22.84
C GLN A 65 10.65 2.91 -21.74
N LEU A 66 9.61 2.08 -21.60
CA LEU A 66 8.58 2.24 -20.59
C LEU A 66 9.15 2.00 -19.19
N VAL A 67 9.90 0.91 -19.00
CA VAL A 67 10.50 0.54 -17.71
C VAL A 67 11.48 1.59 -17.23
N ARG A 68 12.39 2.06 -18.11
CA ARG A 68 13.34 3.13 -17.77
C ARG A 68 12.66 4.48 -17.53
N GLY A 69 11.48 4.71 -18.12
CA GLY A 69 10.67 5.90 -17.90
C GLY A 69 9.80 5.86 -16.64
N ALA A 70 9.46 4.67 -16.14
CA ALA A 70 8.52 4.48 -15.03
C ALA A 70 8.88 5.25 -13.74
N PRO A 71 10.16 5.35 -13.31
CA PRO A 71 10.53 6.12 -12.12
C PRO A 71 10.08 7.58 -12.15
N LYS A 72 9.99 8.21 -13.34
CA LYS A 72 9.52 9.60 -13.51
C LYS A 72 8.08 9.82 -13.08
N LEU A 73 7.28 8.74 -12.95
CA LEU A 73 5.93 8.83 -12.41
C LEU A 73 5.94 9.21 -10.92
N TRP A 74 6.96 8.79 -10.17
CA TRP A 74 7.09 9.14 -8.75
C TRP A 74 7.45 10.61 -8.53
N GLU A 75 8.15 11.24 -9.46
CA GLU A 75 8.45 12.68 -9.41
C GLU A 75 7.20 13.56 -9.38
N LYS A 76 6.07 13.06 -9.91
CA LYS A 76 4.77 13.74 -9.92
C LYS A 76 3.89 13.41 -8.71
N GLY A 77 4.38 12.55 -7.81
CA GLY A 77 3.67 12.17 -6.59
C GLY A 77 3.58 13.31 -5.58
N THR A 78 2.77 13.09 -4.53
CA THR A 78 2.71 13.97 -3.35
C THR A 78 4.10 14.15 -2.76
N SER A 79 4.45 15.36 -2.29
CA SER A 79 5.74 15.55 -1.63
C SER A 79 5.81 14.78 -0.30
N PRO A 80 7.00 14.38 0.16
CA PRO A 80 7.18 13.78 1.48
C PRO A 80 6.67 14.70 2.61
N ASP A 81 6.95 16.01 2.52
CA ASP A 81 6.52 16.99 3.53
C ASP A 81 5.00 17.06 3.63
N GLN A 82 4.30 17.18 2.50
CA GLN A 82 2.84 17.17 2.46
C GLN A 82 2.26 15.85 2.98
N SER A 83 2.90 14.72 2.68
CA SER A 83 2.50 13.43 3.25
C SER A 83 2.68 13.40 4.77
N GLY A 84 3.76 14.00 5.28
CA GLY A 84 4.04 14.17 6.71
C GLY A 84 2.99 15.02 7.42
N ASP A 85 2.59 16.14 6.84
CA ASP A 85 1.54 17.02 7.38
C ASP A 85 0.20 16.29 7.52
N VAL A 86 -0.19 15.52 6.50
CA VAL A 86 -1.42 14.71 6.53
C VAL A 86 -1.35 13.67 7.64
N VAL A 87 -0.22 12.98 7.79
CA VAL A 87 -0.02 12.00 8.88
C VAL A 87 -0.12 12.66 10.25
N PHE A 88 0.54 13.81 10.44
CA PHE A 88 0.55 14.53 11.70
C PHE A 88 -0.87 14.96 12.12
N GLU A 89 -1.64 15.54 11.20
CA GLU A 89 -3.02 15.93 11.47
C GLU A 89 -3.94 14.72 11.71
N ALA A 90 -3.73 13.61 11.00
CA ALA A 90 -4.49 12.39 11.22
C ALA A 90 -4.23 11.77 12.60
N ILE A 91 -2.98 11.78 13.08
CA ILE A 91 -2.63 11.32 14.43
C ILE A 91 -3.35 12.17 15.48
N LYS A 92 -3.32 13.51 15.36
CA LYS A 92 -4.02 14.43 16.29
C LYS A 92 -5.53 14.18 16.37
N LYS A 93 -6.12 13.69 15.28
CA LYS A 93 -7.56 13.41 15.14
C LYS A 93 -7.92 11.94 15.39
N ASP A 94 -6.96 11.11 15.79
CA ASP A 94 -7.11 9.65 15.97
C ASP A 94 -7.71 8.92 14.74
N ILE A 95 -7.37 9.38 13.53
CA ILE A 95 -7.83 8.75 12.28
C ILE A 95 -7.00 7.49 12.01
N PHE A 96 -7.67 6.35 11.80
CA PHE A 96 -6.99 5.07 11.59
C PHE A 96 -6.37 4.93 10.19
N TYR A 97 -7.18 4.96 9.13
CA TYR A 97 -6.71 4.83 7.75
C TYR A 97 -6.32 6.20 7.21
N ILE A 98 -5.02 6.42 7.00
CA ILE A 98 -4.48 7.69 6.52
C ILE A 98 -4.20 7.56 5.03
N PHE A 99 -4.91 8.33 4.21
CA PHE A 99 -4.67 8.40 2.76
C PHE A 99 -4.05 9.76 2.44
N THR A 100 -2.96 9.79 1.67
CA THR A 100 -2.35 11.04 1.17
C THR A 100 -2.94 11.50 -0.16
N GLU A 101 -3.73 10.63 -0.80
CA GLU A 101 -4.44 10.90 -2.05
C GLU A 101 -5.84 10.27 -1.98
N THR A 102 -6.87 11.00 -2.41
CA THR A 102 -8.27 10.54 -2.41
C THR A 102 -8.90 10.57 -3.80
N GLY A 103 -8.08 10.34 -4.84
CA GLY A 103 -8.49 10.39 -6.24
C GLY A 103 -9.67 9.45 -6.56
N LEU A 104 -10.45 9.81 -7.59
CA LEU A 104 -11.68 9.09 -7.96
C LEU A 104 -11.41 7.62 -8.31
N MET A 105 -10.27 7.32 -8.94
CA MET A 105 -9.88 5.95 -9.30
C MET A 105 -9.69 5.07 -8.06
N TRP A 106 -8.98 5.55 -7.04
CA TRP A 106 -8.76 4.81 -5.80
C TRP A 106 -10.06 4.58 -5.03
N LYS A 107 -10.91 5.60 -4.95
CA LYS A 107 -12.24 5.48 -4.35
C LYS A 107 -13.06 4.39 -5.03
N ARG A 108 -13.09 4.36 -6.36
CA ARG A 108 -13.83 3.36 -7.15
C ARG A 108 -13.26 1.95 -6.94
N ALA A 109 -11.95 1.78 -7.05
CA ALA A 109 -11.28 0.49 -6.88
C ALA A 109 -11.53 -0.10 -5.48
N MET A 110 -11.40 0.74 -4.44
CA MET A 110 -11.67 0.36 -3.07
C MET A 110 -13.13 -0.06 -2.87
N LYS A 111 -14.10 0.73 -3.37
CA LYS A 111 -15.51 0.38 -3.26
C LYS A 111 -15.83 -0.94 -3.99
N ALA A 112 -15.34 -1.11 -5.21
CA ALA A 112 -15.58 -2.33 -5.99
C ALA A 112 -15.06 -3.58 -5.28
N ARG A 113 -13.88 -3.49 -4.65
CA ARG A 113 -13.33 -4.59 -3.83
C ARG A 113 -14.27 -4.95 -2.67
N PHE A 114 -14.72 -3.95 -1.90
CA PHE A 114 -15.58 -4.21 -0.74
C PHE A 114 -16.97 -4.69 -1.14
N ASP A 115 -17.54 -4.15 -2.23
CA ASP A 115 -18.79 -4.64 -2.80
C ASP A 115 -18.64 -6.12 -3.18
N GLY A 116 -17.55 -6.51 -3.86
CA GLY A 116 -17.30 -7.91 -4.23
C GLY A 116 -17.24 -8.86 -3.03
N ILE A 117 -16.49 -8.49 -1.98
CA ILE A 117 -16.43 -9.26 -0.73
C ILE A 117 -17.83 -9.41 -0.11
N TRP A 118 -18.64 -8.35 -0.14
CA TRP A 118 -19.99 -8.38 0.38
C TRP A 118 -20.94 -9.26 -0.45
N GLU A 119 -20.80 -9.26 -1.78
CA GLU A 119 -21.54 -10.16 -2.67
C GLU A 119 -21.23 -11.63 -2.37
N ASP A 120 -19.96 -11.99 -2.18
CA ASP A 120 -19.56 -13.35 -1.83
C ASP A 120 -20.13 -13.77 -0.47
N TYR A 121 -20.08 -12.88 0.54
CA TYR A 121 -20.70 -13.13 1.85
C TYR A 121 -22.19 -13.47 1.75
N LYS A 122 -22.94 -12.74 0.91
CA LYS A 122 -24.37 -13.01 0.69
C LYS A 122 -24.63 -14.37 0.06
N GLN A 123 -23.74 -14.84 -0.81
CA GLN A 123 -23.83 -16.15 -1.46
C GLN A 123 -23.50 -17.32 -0.52
N ILE A 124 -22.56 -17.12 0.42
CA ILE A 124 -22.22 -18.13 1.43
C ILE A 124 -23.35 -18.35 2.43
N LYS A 125 -24.10 -17.30 2.76
CA LYS A 125 -25.18 -17.36 3.76
C LYS A 125 -26.22 -18.46 3.54
N PRO A 126 -26.79 -18.69 2.34
CA PRO A 126 -27.67 -19.83 2.09
C PRO A 126 -26.94 -21.17 2.16
N ILE A 127 -25.72 -21.28 1.63
CA ILE A 127 -24.92 -22.52 1.68
C ILE A 127 -24.75 -23.00 3.13
N LEU A 128 -24.46 -22.09 4.05
CA LEU A 128 -24.33 -22.41 5.48
C LEU A 128 -25.63 -22.84 6.15
N LYS A 129 -26.81 -22.53 5.58
CA LYS A 129 -28.10 -22.98 6.11
C LYS A 129 -28.48 -24.38 5.64
N ASP A 130 -27.94 -24.79 4.50
CA ASP A 130 -28.21 -26.08 3.88
C ASP A 130 -27.26 -27.19 4.38
N LEU A 131 -26.22 -26.80 5.15
CA LEU A 131 -25.32 -27.68 5.91
C LEU A 131 -25.84 -27.90 7.33
#